data_AF-A0A836ZQP4-F1
#
_entry.id   AF-A0A836ZQP4-F1
#
_cell.length_a   1.000
_cell.length_b   1.000
_cell.length_c   1.000
_cell.angle_alpha   90.00
_cell.angle_beta   90.00
_cell.angle_gamma   90.00
#
_symmetry.space_group_name_H-M   'P 1'
#
loop_
_entity.id
_entity.type
_entity.pdbx_description
1 polymer ?
#
loop_
_entity_poly.entity_id
_entity_poly.type
_entity_poly.pdbx_seq_one_letter_code
_entity_poly.pdbx_strand_id
1 'polypeptide(L)'
;SSLFARGQLAVPVLALNRPTDNKAPPTGSAGFSLAPEDDGIMAAEYLLSRERRNVLIVGTSDDNGKRTIKAFRDRFSERGGTVAGSISVADAPGDIGAQLRNYGTADAVFLAVRGNTARALAPQLALAGFAGKSRVGTSQLVAGTGKVEDDLALDGIVYPSETWTALGVSGLPAVSQVASTLPSAR
;
A
#
# COMPACT_ATOMS: atom_id res chain seq x y z
N SER A 1 5.79 18.14 -18.49
CA SER A 1 4.67 19.10 -18.53
C SER A 1 3.35 18.34 -18.64
N SER A 2 2.48 18.42 -17.63
CA SER A 2 1.25 17.61 -17.51
C SER A 2 0.17 18.06 -18.49
N LEU A 3 -0.46 17.12 -19.17
CA LEU A 3 -1.52 17.37 -20.16
C LEU A 3 -2.71 18.16 -19.58
N PHE A 4 -2.99 17.97 -18.29
CA PHE A 4 -4.05 18.67 -17.55
C PHE A 4 -3.76 20.15 -17.25
N ALA A 5 -2.51 20.62 -17.41
CA ALA A 5 -2.19 22.03 -17.27
C ALA A 5 -2.76 22.90 -18.42
N ARG A 6 -3.25 22.29 -19.51
CA ARG A 6 -3.77 23.00 -20.69
C ARG A 6 -5.21 23.54 -20.54
N GLY A 7 -5.90 23.29 -19.42
CA GLY A 7 -7.17 23.93 -19.05
C GLY A 7 -8.40 23.46 -19.84
N GLN A 8 -8.36 23.50 -21.17
CA GLN A 8 -9.37 22.92 -22.06
C GLN A 8 -8.71 21.91 -22.99
N LEU A 9 -9.12 20.65 -22.86
CA LEU A 9 -8.74 19.59 -23.79
C LEU A 9 -9.85 19.45 -24.84
N ALA A 10 -9.46 19.42 -26.11
CA ALA A 10 -10.41 19.35 -27.22
C ALA A 10 -11.22 18.03 -27.27
N VAL A 11 -10.77 17.02 -26.52
CA VAL A 11 -11.42 15.72 -26.37
C VAL A 11 -11.39 15.30 -24.90
N PRO A 12 -12.39 14.56 -24.41
CA PRO A 12 -12.33 13.85 -23.14
C PRO A 12 -11.05 13.00 -23.06
N VAL A 13 -10.28 13.16 -21.98
CA VAL A 13 -9.05 12.37 -21.76
C VAL A 13 -9.16 11.58 -20.48
N LEU A 14 -8.85 10.29 -20.55
CA LEU A 14 -8.50 9.47 -19.39
C LEU A 14 -6.98 9.40 -19.27
N ALA A 15 -6.39 10.12 -18.32
CA ALA A 15 -4.96 10.00 -18.08
C ALA A 15 -4.69 8.77 -17.21
N LEU A 16 -3.70 7.97 -17.61
CA LEU A 16 -3.25 6.77 -16.87
C LEU A 16 -2.14 7.09 -15.86
N ASN A 17 -2.20 8.28 -15.27
CA ASN A 17 -1.38 8.73 -14.14
C ASN A 17 -1.98 10.02 -13.54
N ARG A 18 -1.75 10.29 -12.25
CA ARG A 18 -2.16 11.57 -11.63
C ARG A 18 -1.05 12.61 -11.73
N PRO A 19 -1.37 13.89 -11.99
CA PRO A 19 -0.36 14.94 -11.98
C PRO A 19 0.13 15.16 -10.54
N THR A 20 1.43 15.41 -10.38
CA THR A 20 2.09 15.54 -9.06
C THR A 20 1.61 16.75 -8.25
N ASP A 21 0.93 17.70 -8.90
CA ASP A 21 0.32 18.88 -8.28
C ASP A 21 -1.12 18.64 -7.78
N ASN A 22 -1.62 17.39 -7.87
CA ASN A 22 -2.94 16.97 -7.44
C ASN A 22 -4.09 17.80 -8.04
N LYS A 23 -3.85 18.43 -9.20
CA LYS A 23 -4.82 19.29 -9.85
C LYS A 23 -5.96 18.46 -10.41
N ALA A 24 -7.19 18.87 -10.10
CA ALA A 24 -8.39 18.21 -10.62
C ALA A 24 -8.36 18.20 -12.17
N PRO A 25 -8.74 17.08 -12.81
CA PRO A 25 -8.78 17.01 -14.26
C PRO A 25 -9.82 18.00 -14.83
N PRO A 26 -9.58 18.58 -16.02
CA PRO A 26 -10.57 19.42 -16.70
C PRO A 26 -11.92 18.73 -16.87
N THR A 27 -13.01 19.50 -16.95
CA THR A 27 -14.36 18.98 -17.16
C THR A 27 -14.40 18.00 -18.34
N GLY A 28 -14.99 16.82 -18.14
CA GLY A 28 -15.03 15.75 -19.15
C GLY A 28 -13.77 14.88 -19.22
N SER A 29 -12.74 15.14 -18.40
CA SER A 29 -11.54 14.31 -18.28
C SER A 29 -11.47 13.65 -16.90
N ALA A 30 -10.77 12.52 -16.82
CA ALA A 30 -10.53 11.79 -15.58
C ALA A 30 -9.07 11.32 -15.50
N GLY A 31 -8.59 11.06 -14.28
CA GLY A 31 -7.31 10.42 -14.05
C GLY A 31 -7.51 9.07 -13.37
N PHE A 32 -6.98 8.00 -13.95
CA PHE A 32 -6.91 6.68 -13.33
C PHE A 32 -5.44 6.37 -13.02
N SER A 33 -5.15 6.05 -11.77
CA SER A 33 -3.79 5.76 -11.31
C SER A 33 -3.88 4.84 -10.11
N LEU A 34 -2.95 3.88 -10.03
CA LEU A 34 -2.68 3.13 -8.80
C LEU A 34 -1.91 4.06 -7.86
N ALA A 35 -2.63 4.99 -7.24
CA ALA A 35 -2.03 6.02 -6.43
C ALA A 35 -1.66 5.45 -5.04
N PRO A 36 -0.42 5.64 -4.56
CA PRO A 36 0.01 5.19 -3.24
C PRO A 36 -0.86 5.72 -2.09
N GLU A 37 -1.56 6.84 -2.30
CA GLU A 37 -2.54 7.39 -1.35
C GLU A 37 -3.78 6.53 -1.20
N ASP A 38 -4.28 5.98 -2.30
CA ASP A 38 -5.52 5.19 -2.30
C ASP A 38 -5.30 3.92 -1.46
N ASP A 39 -4.10 3.30 -1.55
CA ASP A 39 -3.69 2.20 -0.68
C ASP A 39 -3.71 2.57 0.80
N GLY A 40 -3.18 3.75 1.15
CA GLY A 40 -3.16 4.24 2.52
C GLY A 40 -4.56 4.46 3.09
N ILE A 41 -5.47 5.03 2.28
CA ILE A 41 -6.87 5.23 2.65
C ILE A 41 -7.57 3.88 2.85
N MET A 42 -7.40 2.94 1.92
CA MET A 42 -8.02 1.61 2.01
C MET A 42 -7.51 0.81 3.21
N ALA A 43 -6.21 0.87 3.50
CA ALA A 43 -5.63 0.23 4.68
C ALA A 43 -6.20 0.81 5.98
N ALA A 44 -6.38 2.13 6.05
CA ALA A 44 -7.00 2.78 7.21
C ALA A 44 -8.44 2.33 7.42
N GLU A 45 -9.27 2.36 6.38
CA GLU A 45 -10.67 1.90 6.45
C GLU A 45 -10.77 0.42 6.83
N TYR A 46 -9.91 -0.43 6.26
CA TYR A 46 -9.87 -1.85 6.59
C TYR A 46 -9.54 -2.09 8.07
N LEU A 47 -8.53 -1.40 8.62
CA LEU A 47 -8.18 -1.54 10.03
C LEU A 47 -9.30 -1.07 10.96
N LEU A 48 -9.94 0.05 10.63
CA LEU A 48 -11.07 0.57 11.38
C LEU A 48 -12.28 -0.36 11.33
N SER A 49 -12.56 -0.97 10.17
CA SER A 49 -13.65 -1.96 10.03
C SER A 49 -13.38 -3.25 10.81
N ARG A 50 -12.14 -3.48 11.25
CA ARG A 50 -11.72 -4.59 12.12
C ARG A 50 -11.54 -4.14 13.58
N GLU A 51 -12.07 -2.97 13.92
CA GLU A 51 -11.99 -2.36 15.27
C GLU A 51 -10.55 -2.16 15.78
N ARG A 52 -9.58 -2.09 14.87
CA ARG A 52 -8.18 -1.76 15.21
C ARG A 52 -8.07 -0.24 15.23
N ARG A 53 -7.83 0.31 16.42
CA ARG A 53 -7.85 1.77 16.64
C ARG A 53 -6.50 2.33 17.07
N ASN A 54 -5.52 1.49 17.38
CA ASN A 54 -4.17 1.91 17.72
C ASN A 54 -3.16 1.20 16.81
N VAL A 55 -2.56 1.94 15.87
CA VAL A 55 -1.77 1.34 14.77
C VAL A 55 -0.34 1.84 14.78
N LEU A 56 0.62 0.92 14.70
CA LEU A 56 2.01 1.22 14.39
C LEU A 56 2.18 1.37 12.88
N ILE A 57 2.84 2.42 12.42
CA ILE A 57 3.24 2.55 11.01
C ILE A 57 4.70 2.17 10.86
N VAL A 58 5.01 1.30 9.90
CA VAL A 58 6.39 1.05 9.45
C VAL A 58 6.46 1.35 7.96
N GLY A 59 7.38 2.21 7.56
CA GLY A 59 7.44 2.63 6.15
C GLY A 59 8.78 3.20 5.72
N THR A 60 8.95 3.32 4.41
CA THR A 60 10.13 3.96 3.80
C THR A 60 10.01 5.49 3.81
N SER A 61 11.14 6.16 3.70
CA SER A 61 11.22 7.63 3.64
C SER A 61 11.28 8.20 2.22
N ASP A 62 11.06 7.35 1.21
CA ASP A 62 10.90 7.78 -0.19
C ASP A 62 9.54 8.48 -0.40
N ASP A 63 9.39 9.16 -1.54
CA ASP A 63 8.21 9.99 -1.80
C ASP A 63 6.91 9.17 -1.83
N ASN A 64 6.97 7.95 -2.37
CA ASN A 64 5.82 7.04 -2.37
C ASN A 64 5.43 6.64 -0.95
N GLY A 65 6.39 6.17 -0.13
CA GLY A 65 6.14 5.82 1.27
C GLY A 65 5.57 7.00 2.06
N LYS A 66 6.15 8.19 1.92
CA LYS A 66 5.65 9.42 2.56
C LYS A 66 4.21 9.76 2.19
N ARG A 67 3.86 9.67 0.90
CA ARG A 67 2.51 9.96 0.40
C ARG A 67 1.49 8.95 0.95
N THR A 68 1.82 7.66 0.92
CA THR A 68 0.96 6.61 1.50
C THR A 68 0.77 6.80 3.00
N ILE A 69 1.86 7.00 3.75
CA ILE A 69 1.82 7.17 5.21
C ILE A 69 0.99 8.39 5.58
N LYS A 70 1.12 9.50 4.83
CA LYS A 70 0.31 10.70 5.05
C LYS A 70 -1.17 10.41 4.82
N ALA A 71 -1.53 9.81 3.69
CA ALA A 71 -2.92 9.48 3.37
C ALA A 71 -3.54 8.54 4.42
N PHE A 72 -2.80 7.50 4.84
CA PHE A 72 -3.20 6.61 5.91
C PHE A 72 -3.43 7.37 7.22
N ARG A 73 -2.46 8.19 7.66
CA ARG A 73 -2.54 8.91 8.94
C ARG A 73 -3.72 9.87 8.97
N ASP A 74 -3.90 10.64 7.91
CA ASP A 74 -4.99 11.61 7.78
C ASP A 74 -6.33 10.90 7.88
N ARG A 75 -6.53 9.84 7.07
CA ARG A 75 -7.78 9.08 7.04
C ARG A 75 -8.06 8.35 8.35
N PHE A 76 -7.06 7.69 8.91
CA PHE A 76 -7.19 6.90 10.13
C PHE A 76 -7.56 7.80 11.32
N SER A 77 -6.91 8.97 11.42
CA SER A 77 -7.18 9.94 12.49
C SER A 77 -8.55 10.61 12.32
N GLU A 78 -8.93 11.00 11.09
CA GLU A 78 -10.25 11.56 10.76
C GLU A 78 -11.40 10.64 11.23
N ARG A 79 -11.19 9.33 11.16
CA ARG A 79 -12.18 8.30 11.49
C ARG A 79 -12.07 7.80 12.95
N GLY A 80 -11.28 8.47 13.79
CA GLY A 80 -11.16 8.19 15.22
C GLY A 80 -10.21 7.03 15.57
N GLY A 81 -9.23 6.76 14.71
CA GLY A 81 -8.07 5.92 15.02
C GLY A 81 -6.89 6.75 15.53
N THR A 82 -5.96 6.09 16.21
CA THR A 82 -4.74 6.67 16.79
C THR A 82 -3.51 5.99 16.20
N VAL A 83 -2.55 6.78 15.74
CA VAL A 83 -1.24 6.26 15.33
C VAL A 83 -0.37 6.11 16.58
N ALA A 84 -0.06 4.87 16.97
CA ALA A 84 0.78 4.55 18.13
C ALA A 84 2.19 5.11 17.98
N GLY A 85 2.68 5.14 16.74
CA GLY A 85 3.98 5.66 16.37
C GLY A 85 4.29 5.37 14.91
N SER A 86 5.48 5.80 14.47
CA SER A 86 5.96 5.53 13.12
C SER A 86 7.45 5.18 13.16
N ILE A 87 7.83 4.11 12.48
CA ILE A 87 9.23 3.69 12.29
C ILE A 87 9.57 3.86 10.82
N SER A 88 10.57 4.70 10.55
CA SER A 88 11.15 4.83 9.21
C SER A 88 12.22 3.77 9.02
N VAL A 89 12.20 3.09 7.88
CA VAL A 89 13.20 2.09 7.50
C VAL A 89 13.86 2.41 6.16
N ALA A 90 15.05 1.88 5.94
CA ALA A 90 15.69 1.86 4.62
C ALA A 90 15.13 0.70 3.77
N ASP A 91 15.40 0.71 2.45
CA ASP A 91 14.98 -0.36 1.53
C ASP A 91 15.54 -1.73 1.97
N ALA A 92 16.77 -1.76 2.46
CA ALA A 92 17.37 -2.88 3.18
C ALA A 92 17.38 -2.56 4.69
N PRO A 93 16.35 -2.97 5.45
CA PRO A 93 16.23 -2.61 6.85
C PRO A 93 17.23 -3.40 7.70
N GLY A 94 17.81 -2.73 8.70
CA GLY A 94 18.56 -3.38 9.77
C GLY A 94 17.64 -4.00 10.82
N ASP A 95 18.20 -4.29 12.00
CA ASP A 95 17.41 -4.72 13.16
C ASP A 95 16.66 -3.53 13.78
N ILE A 96 15.33 -3.60 13.75
CA ILE A 96 14.40 -2.65 14.38
C ILE A 96 13.61 -3.28 15.53
N GLY A 97 13.97 -4.50 15.97
CA GLY A 97 13.24 -5.26 16.99
C GLY A 97 13.09 -4.51 18.31
N ALA A 98 14.11 -3.76 18.73
CA ALA A 98 14.04 -2.90 19.91
C ALA A 98 12.99 -1.78 19.74
N GLN A 99 12.94 -1.14 18.57
CA GLN A 99 11.95 -0.10 18.28
C GLN A 99 10.53 -0.67 18.22
N LEU A 100 10.37 -1.86 17.62
CA LEU A 100 9.07 -2.54 17.55
C LEU A 100 8.50 -2.83 18.95
N ARG A 101 9.33 -3.26 19.90
CA ARG A 101 8.90 -3.55 21.28
C ARG A 101 8.36 -2.31 22.01
N ASN A 102 8.82 -1.11 21.67
CA ASN A 102 8.29 0.15 22.25
C ASN A 102 6.81 0.38 21.89
N TYR A 103 6.32 -0.26 20.82
CA TYR A 103 4.95 -0.15 20.34
C TYR A 103 4.16 -1.45 20.55
N GLY A 104 4.56 -2.27 21.53
CA GLY A 104 3.89 -3.53 21.85
C GLY A 104 2.40 -3.40 22.21
N THR A 105 1.93 -2.20 22.54
CA THR A 105 0.50 -1.90 22.81
C THR A 105 -0.33 -1.59 21.56
N ALA A 106 0.28 -1.43 20.39
CA ALA A 106 -0.46 -1.26 19.14
C ALA A 106 -1.25 -2.54 18.81
N ASP A 107 -2.48 -2.42 18.32
CA ASP A 107 -3.36 -3.55 17.99
C ASP A 107 -3.11 -4.07 16.57
N ALA A 108 -2.47 -3.25 15.74
CA ALA A 108 -2.13 -3.57 14.36
C ALA A 108 -0.87 -2.85 13.90
N VAL A 109 -0.32 -3.30 12.77
CA VAL A 109 0.77 -2.63 12.07
C VAL A 109 0.38 -2.38 10.61
N PHE A 110 0.60 -1.16 10.15
CA PHE A 110 0.52 -0.76 8.76
C PHE A 110 1.91 -0.69 8.14
N LEU A 111 2.10 -1.37 7.02
CA LEU A 111 3.37 -1.56 6.32
C LEU A 111 3.35 -0.80 4.98
N ALA A 112 3.91 0.41 4.97
CA ALA A 112 4.12 1.22 3.77
C ALA A 112 5.53 0.97 3.20
N VAL A 113 5.80 -0.27 2.79
CA VAL A 113 7.10 -0.73 2.28
C VAL A 113 6.91 -1.66 1.07
N ARG A 114 7.97 -1.87 0.29
CA ARG A 114 7.97 -2.84 -0.85
C ARG A 114 8.18 -4.27 -0.37
N GLY A 115 7.87 -5.25 -1.23
CA GLY A 115 7.96 -6.68 -0.90
C GLY A 115 9.30 -7.12 -0.32
N ASN A 116 10.45 -6.73 -0.90
CA ASN A 116 11.77 -7.12 -0.38
C ASN A 116 12.00 -6.61 1.06
N THR A 117 11.64 -5.36 1.33
CA THR A 117 11.73 -4.74 2.67
C THR A 117 10.76 -5.43 3.63
N ALA A 118 9.52 -5.71 3.19
CA ALA A 118 8.53 -6.39 4.03
C ALA A 118 8.98 -7.80 4.45
N ARG A 119 9.58 -8.57 3.53
CA ARG A 119 10.12 -9.91 3.83
C ARG A 119 11.25 -9.85 4.87
N ALA A 120 12.11 -8.85 4.79
CA ALA A 120 13.17 -8.63 5.78
C ALA A 120 12.63 -8.22 7.16
N LEU A 121 11.49 -7.53 7.21
CA LEU A 121 10.83 -7.09 8.45
C LEU A 121 9.94 -8.17 9.08
N ALA A 122 9.38 -9.08 8.30
CA ALA A 122 8.47 -10.12 8.75
C ALA A 122 8.96 -10.92 9.99
N PRO A 123 10.19 -11.48 10.02
CA PRO A 123 10.66 -12.20 11.20
C PRO A 123 10.81 -11.28 12.43
N GLN A 124 11.21 -10.03 12.24
CA GLN A 124 11.35 -9.06 13.34
C GLN A 124 9.99 -8.67 13.94
N LEU A 125 8.97 -8.49 13.09
CA LEU A 125 7.59 -8.26 13.51
C LEU A 125 7.06 -9.46 14.31
N ALA A 126 7.32 -10.67 13.85
CA ALA A 126 6.90 -11.89 14.55
C ALA A 126 7.53 -11.99 15.95
N LEU A 127 8.86 -11.82 16.03
CA LEU A 127 9.60 -11.83 17.30
C LEU A 127 9.20 -10.70 18.25
N ALA A 128 8.77 -9.54 17.72
CA ALA A 128 8.27 -8.43 18.51
C ALA A 128 6.79 -8.57 18.93
N GLY A 129 6.14 -9.71 18.64
CA GLY A 129 4.76 -9.98 19.06
C GLY A 129 3.67 -9.44 18.12
N PHE A 130 4.03 -9.02 16.89
CA PHE A 130 3.06 -8.59 15.88
C PHE A 130 2.51 -9.74 15.02
N ALA A 131 3.00 -10.98 15.17
CA ALA A 131 2.48 -12.14 14.42
C ALA A 131 0.98 -12.38 14.66
N GLY A 132 0.51 -12.20 15.91
CA GLY A 132 -0.91 -12.36 16.29
C GLY A 132 -1.77 -11.11 16.08
N LYS A 133 -1.20 -10.02 15.58
CA LYS A 133 -1.88 -8.73 15.38
C LYS A 133 -2.29 -8.56 13.93
N SER A 134 -3.23 -7.65 13.67
CA SER A 134 -3.60 -7.32 12.28
C SER A 134 -2.40 -6.67 11.58
N ARG A 135 -1.98 -7.22 10.45
CA ARG A 135 -0.89 -6.72 9.62
C ARG A 135 -1.48 -6.32 8.26
N VAL A 136 -1.32 -5.06 7.89
CA VAL A 136 -1.86 -4.53 6.63
C VAL A 136 -0.74 -3.84 5.87
N GLY A 137 -0.59 -4.13 4.58
CA GLY A 137 0.40 -3.51 3.69
C GLY A 137 -0.24 -2.71 2.57
N THR A 138 0.59 -2.28 1.64
CA THR A 138 0.17 -1.63 0.39
C THR A 138 0.18 -2.64 -0.76
N SER A 139 -0.37 -2.26 -1.92
CA SER A 139 -0.28 -3.07 -3.15
C SER A 139 1.17 -3.36 -3.57
N GLN A 140 2.14 -2.56 -3.13
CA GLN A 140 3.58 -2.78 -3.39
C GLN A 140 4.19 -3.94 -2.59
N LEU A 141 3.44 -4.52 -1.66
CA LEU A 141 3.87 -5.69 -0.89
C LEU A 141 4.18 -6.89 -1.80
N VAL A 142 3.38 -7.06 -2.86
CA VAL A 142 3.57 -8.13 -3.85
C VAL A 142 4.52 -7.75 -4.99
N ALA A 143 5.01 -6.51 -5.04
CA ALA A 143 6.05 -6.13 -5.97
C ALA A 143 7.37 -6.82 -5.55
N GLY A 144 7.74 -7.91 -6.22
CA GLY A 144 8.86 -8.76 -5.85
C GLY A 144 9.21 -9.86 -6.85
N THR A 145 10.14 -10.72 -6.47
CA THR A 145 10.91 -11.66 -7.32
C THR A 145 10.08 -12.73 -8.06
N GLY A 146 8.80 -12.91 -7.70
CA GLY A 146 7.94 -13.96 -8.23
C GLY A 146 8.21 -15.36 -7.66
N LYS A 147 8.94 -15.46 -6.53
CA LYS A 147 9.24 -16.72 -5.85
C LYS A 147 8.25 -16.96 -4.71
N VAL A 148 7.48 -18.05 -4.83
CA VAL A 148 6.47 -18.45 -3.84
C VAL A 148 7.06 -18.69 -2.45
N GLU A 149 8.28 -19.23 -2.37
CA GLU A 149 8.98 -19.51 -1.10
C GLU A 149 9.26 -18.23 -0.29
N ASP A 150 9.59 -17.14 -0.99
CA ASP A 150 9.88 -15.84 -0.38
C ASP A 150 8.60 -15.17 0.14
N ASP A 151 7.43 -15.52 -0.41
CA ASP A 151 6.13 -14.93 -0.05
C ASP A 151 5.51 -15.56 1.19
N LEU A 152 5.97 -16.75 1.62
CA LEU A 152 5.56 -17.36 2.89
C LEU A 152 5.82 -16.44 4.09
N ALA A 153 6.90 -15.64 4.04
CA ALA A 153 7.21 -14.66 5.07
C ALA A 153 6.16 -13.55 5.18
N LEU A 154 5.39 -13.31 4.11
CA LEU A 154 4.36 -12.28 4.03
C LEU A 154 2.97 -12.81 4.41
N ASP A 155 2.87 -14.10 4.78
CA ASP A 155 1.61 -14.72 5.14
C ASP A 155 0.91 -13.96 6.29
N GLY A 156 -0.40 -13.79 6.12
CA GLY A 156 -1.27 -13.03 7.03
C GLY A 156 -1.17 -11.51 6.93
N ILE A 157 -0.42 -10.94 5.97
CA ILE A 157 -0.47 -9.50 5.67
C ILE A 157 -1.56 -9.24 4.63
N VAL A 158 -2.54 -8.41 4.98
CA VAL A 158 -3.62 -8.01 4.07
C VAL A 158 -3.19 -6.76 3.29
N TYR A 159 -3.51 -6.66 2.01
CA TYR A 159 -3.21 -5.47 1.22
C TYR A 159 -4.31 -5.19 0.20
N PRO A 160 -4.51 -3.91 -0.20
CA PRO A 160 -5.45 -3.56 -1.27
C PRO A 160 -5.01 -4.15 -2.61
N SER A 161 -5.96 -4.71 -3.37
CA SER A 161 -5.71 -5.22 -4.71
C SER A 161 -6.96 -5.07 -5.58
N GLU A 162 -6.75 -5.11 -6.89
CA GLU A 162 -7.81 -5.04 -7.88
C GLU A 162 -8.66 -6.31 -7.90
N THR A 163 -9.96 -6.17 -8.13
CA THR A 163 -10.90 -7.31 -8.15
C THR A 163 -10.52 -8.36 -9.19
N TRP A 164 -10.00 -7.94 -10.34
CA TRP A 164 -9.56 -8.87 -11.38
C TRP A 164 -8.42 -9.78 -10.90
N THR A 165 -7.48 -9.25 -10.11
CA THR A 165 -6.37 -10.02 -9.53
C THR A 165 -6.83 -10.87 -8.35
N ALA A 166 -7.70 -10.33 -7.49
CA ALA A 166 -8.11 -10.99 -6.25
C ALA A 166 -9.19 -12.06 -6.43
N LEU A 167 -10.18 -11.81 -7.30
CA LEU A 167 -11.38 -12.64 -7.45
C LEU A 167 -11.68 -13.06 -8.89
N GLY A 168 -10.99 -12.45 -9.87
CA GLY A 168 -11.35 -12.56 -11.28
C GLY A 168 -12.57 -11.70 -11.62
N VAL A 169 -12.78 -11.48 -12.92
CA VAL A 169 -13.93 -10.74 -13.45
C VAL A 169 -14.51 -11.54 -14.60
N SER A 170 -15.82 -11.77 -14.58
CA SER A 170 -16.51 -12.51 -15.64
C SER A 170 -16.27 -11.84 -17.00
N GLY A 171 -15.89 -12.64 -18.00
CA GLY A 171 -15.56 -12.15 -19.35
C GLY A 171 -14.12 -11.68 -19.54
N LEU A 172 -13.29 -11.62 -18.48
CA LEU A 172 -11.84 -11.39 -18.61
C LEU A 172 -11.06 -12.70 -18.38
N PRO A 173 -9.99 -12.95 -19.16
CA PRO A 173 -9.11 -14.08 -18.92
C PRO A 173 -8.39 -13.97 -17.56
N ALA A 174 -7.91 -15.09 -17.04
CA ALA A 174 -7.14 -15.10 -15.80
C ALA A 174 -5.84 -14.28 -15.95
N VAL A 175 -5.48 -13.51 -14.92
CA VAL A 175 -4.27 -12.65 -14.93
C VAL A 175 -3.00 -13.48 -15.22
N SER A 176 -2.90 -14.69 -14.67
CA SER A 176 -1.78 -15.61 -14.93
C SER A 176 -1.66 -16.03 -16.40
N GLN A 177 -2.79 -16.17 -17.09
CA GLN A 177 -2.83 -16.49 -18.52
C GLN A 177 -2.45 -15.29 -19.39
N VAL A 178 -2.85 -14.08 -19.00
CA VAL A 178 -2.45 -12.86 -19.72
C VAL A 178 -0.95 -12.61 -19.52
N ALA A 179 -0.45 -12.75 -18.29
CA ALA A 179 0.96 -12.52 -17.95
C ALA A 179 1.94 -13.48 -18.67
N SER A 180 1.48 -14.67 -19.10
CA SER A 180 2.29 -15.59 -19.91
C SER A 180 2.32 -15.21 -21.40
N THR A 181 1.35 -14.44 -21.87
CA THR A 181 1.22 -14.00 -23.28
C THR A 181 1.73 -12.58 -23.53
N LEU A 182 1.69 -11.72 -22.51
CA LEU A 182 2.12 -10.32 -22.57
C LEU A 182 3.13 -10.06 -21.44
N PRO A 183 4.45 -10.08 -21.73
CA PRO A 183 5.48 -9.85 -20.73
C PRO A 183 5.38 -8.51 -20.00
N SER A 184 4.72 -7.51 -20.62
CA SER A 184 4.47 -6.19 -20.06
C SER A 184 3.22 -6.08 -19.18
N ALA A 185 2.43 -7.15 -19.02
CA ALA A 185 1.17 -7.15 -18.27
C ALA A 185 1.33 -7.59 -16.79
N ARG A 186 2.54 -7.53 -16.23
CA ARG A 186 2.81 -7.83 -14.81
C ARG A 186 2.77 -6.60 -13.93
#